data_AF-A0A972JQB9-F1
#
_entry.id   AF-A0A972JQB9-F1
#
_cell.length_a   1.000
_cell.length_b   1.000
_cell.length_c   1.000
_cell.angle_alpha   90.00
_cell.angle_beta   90.00
_cell.angle_gamma   90.00
#
_symmetry.space_group_name_H-M   'P 1'
#
loop_
_entity.id
_entity.type
_entity.pdbx_description
1 polymer ?
#
loop_
_entity_poly.entity_id
_entity_poly.type
_entity_poly.pdbx_seq_one_letter_code
_entity_poly.pdbx_strand_id
1 'polypeptide(L)'
;MGGSDISFAESDLLRKNPTISEYGESIELAGTFENQMLYRMCAEKPSHTDSRIIAGKLISIGRIYAASPERGVRPSWYDGTSFVEHLGRQLKKSNLDERLSSLDAAGFFELDPEQPVRVHRWLVKELRGWSSSWFESTSDSNARTRPRKAREHRSFVSKYLHFHRPNVFPIMDSFATKGLRAAGHRVSGQNYCTFCPKIRLFGLVQERRLMTLRELDMYLVEQGRLAS
;
A
#
# COMPACT_ATOMS: atom_id res chain seq x y z
N MET A 1 -51.39 20.47 12.62
CA MET A 1 -51.08 19.75 11.36
C MET A 1 -50.23 20.68 10.52
N GLY A 2 -49.08 20.19 10.05
CA GLY A 2 -48.07 20.99 9.36
C GLY A 2 -46.67 20.69 9.89
N GLY A 3 -46.33 19.40 10.01
CA GLY A 3 -44.94 18.99 10.21
C GLY A 3 -44.20 19.23 8.90
N SER A 4 -43.29 20.20 8.92
CA SER A 4 -42.38 20.44 7.82
C SER A 4 -41.47 19.23 7.66
N ASP A 5 -41.57 18.59 6.49
CA ASP A 5 -40.65 17.59 5.98
C ASP A 5 -39.20 18.08 6.08
N ILE A 6 -38.46 17.56 7.06
CA ILE A 6 -37.00 17.53 7.04
C ILE A 6 -36.62 16.13 6.56
N SER A 7 -36.76 15.89 5.25
CA SER A 7 -36.38 14.62 4.60
C SER A 7 -35.42 14.83 3.44
N PHE A 8 -34.64 15.91 3.46
CA PHE A 8 -33.57 16.14 2.52
C PHE A 8 -32.22 16.27 3.24
N ALA A 9 -31.26 15.43 2.81
CA ALA A 9 -29.80 15.60 2.90
C ALA A 9 -28.98 14.88 4.00
N GLU A 10 -29.35 13.67 4.44
CA GLU A 10 -28.35 12.73 5.03
C GLU A 10 -27.86 11.67 4.03
N SER A 11 -28.51 11.52 2.87
CA SER A 11 -28.18 10.49 1.87
C SER A 11 -27.08 10.87 0.87
N ASP A 12 -26.70 12.15 0.79
CA ASP A 12 -26.03 12.68 -0.41
C ASP A 12 -24.58 13.15 -0.22
N LEU A 13 -23.98 12.98 0.95
CA LEU A 13 -22.54 13.16 1.08
C LEU A 13 -21.80 11.87 0.72
N LEU A 14 -21.70 11.62 -0.60
CA LEU A 14 -20.88 10.56 -1.13
C LEU A 14 -19.40 10.82 -0.81
N ARG A 15 -18.72 9.76 -0.34
CA ARG A 15 -17.26 9.76 -0.16
C ARG A 15 -16.60 10.16 -1.47
N LYS A 16 -15.74 11.18 -1.43
CA LYS A 16 -14.91 11.52 -2.59
C LYS A 16 -13.87 10.42 -2.79
N ASN A 17 -13.62 10.06 -4.05
CA ASN A 17 -12.57 9.14 -4.46
C ASN A 17 -11.66 9.86 -5.46
N PRO A 18 -10.73 10.72 -4.98
CA PRO A 18 -9.82 11.44 -5.88
C PRO A 18 -9.03 10.48 -6.75
N THR A 19 -8.83 10.86 -8.00
CA THR A 19 -7.96 10.18 -8.94
C THR A 19 -6.50 10.24 -8.48
N ILE A 20 -5.69 9.32 -8.99
CA ILE A 20 -4.25 9.33 -8.72
C ILE A 20 -3.57 10.64 -9.18
N SER A 21 -4.06 11.27 -10.25
CA SER A 21 -3.56 12.55 -10.74
C SER A 21 -3.88 13.68 -9.77
N GLU A 22 -5.10 13.73 -9.23
CA GLU A 22 -5.47 14.73 -8.20
C GLU A 22 -4.60 14.61 -6.95
N TYR A 23 -4.29 13.38 -6.52
CA TYR A 23 -3.32 13.16 -5.43
C TYR A 23 -1.88 13.60 -5.81
N GLY A 24 -1.51 13.56 -7.09
CA GLY A 24 -0.23 14.06 -7.59
C GLY A 24 -0.15 15.58 -7.71
N GLU A 25 -1.30 16.27 -7.71
CA GLU A 25 -1.41 17.71 -7.92
C GLU A 25 -1.71 18.49 -6.62
N SER A 26 -2.26 17.86 -5.59
CA SER A 26 -2.56 18.50 -4.29
C SER A 26 -1.78 17.89 -3.12
N ILE A 27 -1.06 18.74 -2.38
CA ILE A 27 -0.38 18.36 -1.13
C ILE A 27 -1.41 18.02 -0.05
N GLU A 28 -2.52 18.75 -0.01
CA GLU A 28 -3.60 18.57 0.96
C GLU A 28 -4.22 17.18 0.83
N LEU A 29 -4.51 16.73 -0.40
CA LEU A 29 -5.02 15.38 -0.66
C LEU A 29 -3.98 14.30 -0.35
N ALA A 30 -2.71 14.53 -0.72
CA ALA A 30 -1.63 13.57 -0.48
C ALA A 30 -1.19 13.48 1.00
N GLY A 31 -1.45 14.54 1.76
CA GLY A 31 -1.07 14.74 3.15
C GLY A 31 0.35 15.29 3.37
N THR A 32 1.31 14.91 2.51
CA THR A 32 2.69 15.45 2.56
C THR A 32 3.24 15.58 1.15
N PHE A 33 4.26 16.43 0.99
CA PHE A 33 4.94 16.63 -0.30
C PHE A 33 5.58 15.35 -0.83
N GLU A 34 6.18 14.52 0.04
CA GLU A 34 6.79 13.26 -0.38
C GLU A 34 5.74 12.29 -0.94
N ASN A 35 4.55 12.23 -0.35
CA ASN A 35 3.46 11.40 -0.86
C ASN A 35 2.94 11.94 -2.19
N GLN A 36 2.83 13.26 -2.33
CA GLN A 36 2.43 13.90 -3.58
C GLN A 36 3.38 13.47 -4.72
N MET A 37 4.70 13.50 -4.47
CA MET A 37 5.69 13.07 -5.45
C MET A 37 5.57 11.57 -5.80
N LEU A 38 5.23 10.73 -4.82
CA LEU A 38 4.98 9.31 -5.05
C LEU A 38 3.73 9.06 -5.89
N TYR A 39 2.64 9.77 -5.64
CA TYR A 39 1.43 9.69 -6.48
C TYR A 39 1.70 10.19 -7.88
N ARG A 40 2.36 11.33 -8.02
CA ARG A 40 2.73 11.91 -9.32
C ARG A 40 3.56 10.93 -10.15
N MET A 41 4.58 10.31 -9.57
CA MET A 41 5.39 9.29 -10.24
C MET A 41 4.56 8.09 -10.73
N CYS A 42 3.58 7.66 -9.95
CA CYS A 42 2.70 6.56 -10.32
C CYS A 42 1.61 6.98 -11.31
N ALA A 43 1.15 8.23 -11.29
CA ALA A 43 0.21 8.80 -12.26
C ALA A 43 0.86 8.99 -13.64
N GLU A 44 2.08 9.53 -13.68
CA GLU A 44 2.81 9.81 -14.93
C GLU A 44 3.27 8.52 -15.65
N LYS A 45 3.59 7.47 -14.89
CA LYS A 45 4.10 6.20 -15.42
C LYS A 45 3.33 5.02 -14.82
N PRO A 46 2.05 4.81 -15.09
CA PRO A 46 1.20 3.88 -14.32
C PRO A 46 1.56 2.40 -14.53
N SER A 47 1.98 2.02 -15.74
CA SER A 47 2.25 0.63 -16.13
C SER A 47 3.64 0.14 -15.72
N HIS A 48 3.79 -1.18 -15.69
CA HIS A 48 5.02 -1.91 -15.35
C HIS A 48 5.77 -2.36 -16.62
N THR A 49 5.96 -1.48 -17.61
CA THR A 49 6.61 -1.84 -18.89
C THR A 49 8.11 -1.54 -18.98
N ASP A 50 8.66 -0.63 -18.15
CA ASP A 50 10.09 -0.32 -18.08
C ASP A 50 10.65 -0.69 -16.68
N SER A 51 11.59 -1.63 -16.64
CA SER A 51 12.18 -2.13 -15.39
C SER A 51 12.94 -1.05 -14.60
N ARG A 52 13.48 -0.02 -15.27
CA ARG A 52 14.18 1.10 -14.62
C ARG A 52 13.20 2.03 -13.91
N ILE A 53 12.06 2.29 -14.55
CA ILE A 53 10.96 3.08 -13.94
C ILE A 53 10.40 2.32 -12.74
N ILE A 54 10.15 1.01 -12.89
CA ILE A 54 9.67 0.17 -11.78
C ILE A 54 10.68 0.16 -10.63
N ALA A 55 11.98 -0.02 -10.92
CA ALA A 55 13.03 0.02 -9.92
C ALA A 55 13.05 1.37 -9.19
N GLY A 56 12.93 2.48 -9.92
CA GLY A 56 12.80 3.83 -9.36
C GLY A 56 11.62 3.94 -8.38
N LYS A 57 10.45 3.40 -8.74
CA LYS A 57 9.28 3.37 -7.85
C LYS A 57 9.51 2.54 -6.60
N LEU A 58 10.05 1.34 -6.76
CA LEU A 58 10.36 0.42 -5.67
C LEU A 58 11.32 1.08 -4.65
N ILE A 59 12.39 1.73 -5.14
CA ILE A 59 13.35 2.46 -4.30
C ILE A 59 12.67 3.61 -3.59
N SER A 60 11.98 4.49 -4.32
CA SER A 60 11.37 5.71 -3.77
C SER A 60 10.35 5.38 -2.68
N ILE A 61 9.39 4.50 -2.98
CA ILE A 61 8.36 4.07 -2.02
C ILE A 61 9.02 3.35 -0.84
N GLY A 62 9.99 2.47 -1.12
CA GLY A 62 10.70 1.70 -0.09
C GLY A 62 11.50 2.57 0.88
N ARG A 63 12.16 3.62 0.38
CA ARG A 63 13.01 4.51 1.19
C ARG A 63 12.18 5.53 1.98
N ILE A 64 11.21 6.20 1.34
CA ILE A 64 10.35 7.20 1.99
C ILE A 64 9.60 6.57 3.16
N TYR A 65 9.07 5.36 2.99
CA TYR A 65 8.26 4.70 4.01
C TYR A 65 9.02 3.83 4.99
N ALA A 66 10.35 3.83 4.91
CA ALA A 66 11.13 2.91 5.70
C ALA A 66 10.58 1.45 5.55
N ALA A 67 10.31 1.05 4.31
CA ALA A 67 9.69 -0.23 3.98
C ALA A 67 10.39 -0.93 2.81
N SER A 68 11.62 -0.53 2.44
CA SER A 68 12.35 -1.10 1.29
C SER A 68 12.37 -2.64 1.32
N PRO A 69 12.16 -3.30 0.17
CA PRO A 69 12.27 -4.76 0.06
C PRO A 69 13.68 -5.29 0.43
N GLU A 70 14.69 -4.42 0.44
CA GLU A 70 16.08 -4.73 0.86
C GLU A 70 16.25 -4.80 2.39
N ARG A 71 15.25 -4.41 3.17
CA ARG A 71 15.40 -4.27 4.63
C ARG A 71 15.73 -5.58 5.31
N GLY A 72 16.82 -5.58 6.06
CA GLY A 72 17.32 -6.73 6.80
C GLY A 72 18.42 -7.50 6.08
N VAL A 73 18.79 -7.08 4.88
CA VAL A 73 19.92 -7.64 4.14
C VAL A 73 21.21 -6.90 4.47
N ARG A 74 22.35 -7.62 4.49
CA ARG A 74 23.65 -7.06 4.88
C ARG A 74 24.23 -6.19 3.75
N PRO A 75 24.76 -4.99 4.05
CA PRO A 75 25.30 -4.08 3.03
C PRO A 75 26.45 -4.67 2.20
N SER A 76 27.23 -5.60 2.76
CA SER A 76 28.37 -6.21 2.07
C SER A 76 27.96 -7.24 1.00
N TRP A 77 26.67 -7.43 0.75
CA TRP A 77 26.17 -8.52 -0.10
C TRP A 77 25.75 -8.05 -1.51
N TYR A 78 25.58 -6.73 -1.75
CA TYR A 78 25.33 -6.12 -3.07
C TYR A 78 25.16 -4.59 -2.99
N ASP A 79 25.24 -3.89 -4.13
CA ASP A 79 24.72 -2.53 -4.26
C ASP A 79 23.18 -2.58 -4.36
N GLY A 80 22.45 -1.84 -3.51
CA GLY A 80 20.97 -1.92 -3.46
C GLY A 80 20.29 -1.75 -4.83
N THR A 81 20.91 -0.97 -5.72
CA THR A 81 20.50 -0.78 -7.11
C THR A 81 20.30 -2.10 -7.86
N SER A 82 21.25 -3.05 -7.78
CA SER A 82 21.15 -4.32 -8.52
C SER A 82 19.98 -5.20 -8.06
N PHE A 83 19.70 -5.23 -6.76
CA PHE A 83 18.57 -6.00 -6.22
C PHE A 83 17.23 -5.40 -6.66
N VAL A 84 17.08 -4.08 -6.56
CA VAL A 84 15.81 -3.45 -6.94
C VAL A 84 15.61 -3.45 -8.45
N GLU A 85 16.68 -3.37 -9.24
CA GLU A 85 16.62 -3.62 -10.68
C GLU A 85 16.15 -5.03 -11.00
N HIS A 86 16.64 -6.05 -10.29
CA HIS A 86 16.14 -7.42 -10.44
C HIS A 86 14.64 -7.51 -10.16
N LEU A 87 14.18 -6.95 -9.04
CA LEU A 87 12.73 -6.91 -8.75
C LEU A 87 11.95 -6.15 -9.83
N GLY A 88 12.50 -5.07 -10.36
CA GLY A 88 11.93 -4.32 -11.49
C GLY A 88 11.79 -5.17 -12.75
N ARG A 89 12.80 -5.98 -13.08
CA ARG A 89 12.76 -6.93 -14.21
C ARG A 89 11.71 -8.02 -14.00
N GLN A 90 11.57 -8.53 -12.78
CA GLN A 90 10.56 -9.55 -12.46
C GLN A 90 9.14 -8.99 -12.50
N LEU A 91 8.92 -7.80 -11.92
CA LEU A 91 7.63 -7.11 -12.00
C LEU A 91 7.22 -6.82 -13.44
N LYS A 92 8.15 -6.39 -14.29
CA LYS A 92 7.90 -6.19 -15.72
C LYS A 92 7.41 -7.45 -16.44
N LYS A 93 7.90 -8.63 -16.03
CA LYS A 93 7.50 -9.93 -16.59
C LYS A 93 6.22 -10.47 -15.95
N SER A 94 5.76 -9.88 -14.85
CA SER A 94 4.60 -10.34 -14.09
C SER A 94 3.29 -9.81 -14.70
N ASN A 95 2.17 -10.40 -14.29
CA ASN A 95 0.84 -9.93 -14.68
C ASN A 95 0.23 -8.91 -13.70
N LEU A 96 1.06 -8.08 -13.05
CA LEU A 96 0.56 -7.10 -12.08
C LEU A 96 -0.40 -6.08 -12.71
N ASP A 97 -0.09 -5.57 -13.90
CA ASP A 97 -0.97 -4.60 -14.58
C ASP A 97 -2.34 -5.19 -14.91
N GLU A 98 -2.39 -6.43 -15.42
CA GLU A 98 -3.64 -7.15 -15.68
C GLU A 98 -4.46 -7.29 -14.39
N ARG A 99 -3.82 -7.70 -13.29
CA ARG A 99 -4.47 -7.83 -11.98
C ARG A 99 -5.02 -6.50 -11.49
N LEU A 100 -4.28 -5.40 -11.65
CA LEU A 100 -4.75 -4.07 -11.27
C LEU A 100 -5.92 -3.62 -12.15
N SER A 101 -5.88 -3.87 -13.46
CA SER A 101 -6.97 -3.52 -14.38
C SER A 101 -8.25 -4.33 -14.13
N SER A 102 -8.14 -5.54 -13.58
CA SER A 102 -9.27 -6.42 -13.26
C SER A 102 -10.04 -6.02 -11.99
N LEU A 103 -9.53 -5.05 -11.21
CA LEU A 103 -10.19 -4.57 -10.00
C LEU A 103 -11.33 -3.63 -10.37
N ASP A 104 -12.44 -3.76 -9.65
CA ASP A 104 -13.58 -2.86 -9.80
C ASP A 104 -13.13 -1.39 -9.71
N ALA A 105 -13.77 -0.55 -10.52
CA ALA A 105 -13.56 0.89 -10.49
C ALA A 105 -14.10 1.53 -9.19
N ALA A 106 -14.94 0.78 -8.46
CA ALA A 106 -15.49 1.18 -7.18
C ALA A 106 -14.38 1.39 -6.13
N GLY A 107 -14.61 2.30 -5.18
CA GLY A 107 -13.68 2.54 -4.09
C GLY A 107 -13.63 1.37 -3.09
N PHE A 108 -12.65 1.41 -2.20
CA PHE A 108 -12.36 0.37 -1.21
C PHE A 108 -13.55 -0.03 -0.34
N PHE A 109 -14.50 0.87 -0.16
CA PHE A 109 -15.65 0.65 0.71
C PHE A 109 -16.81 0.00 -0.02
N GLU A 110 -16.85 0.15 -1.34
CA GLU A 110 -17.86 -0.34 -2.25
C GLU A 110 -17.45 -1.68 -2.90
N LEU A 111 -16.14 -1.91 -3.07
CA LEU A 111 -15.62 -3.15 -3.65
C LEU A 111 -15.65 -4.33 -2.66
N ASP A 112 -15.60 -5.56 -3.22
CA ASP A 112 -15.42 -6.78 -2.43
C ASP A 112 -14.02 -6.78 -1.77
N PRO A 113 -13.91 -6.78 -0.43
CA PRO A 113 -12.63 -6.75 0.27
C PRO A 113 -11.66 -7.87 -0.09
N GLU A 114 -12.12 -8.99 -0.65
CA GLU A 114 -11.20 -10.05 -1.11
C GLU A 114 -10.40 -9.63 -2.35
N GLN A 115 -10.88 -8.69 -3.16
CA GLN A 115 -10.15 -8.22 -4.35
C GLN A 115 -8.77 -7.61 -4.01
N PRO A 116 -8.65 -6.56 -3.16
CA PRO A 116 -7.35 -6.01 -2.78
C PRO A 116 -6.52 -7.03 -2.00
N VAL A 117 -7.16 -7.87 -1.18
CA VAL A 117 -6.48 -8.92 -0.41
C VAL A 117 -5.82 -9.96 -1.32
N ARG A 118 -6.50 -10.39 -2.40
CA ARG A 118 -5.99 -11.35 -3.37
C ARG A 118 -4.77 -10.81 -4.11
N VAL A 119 -4.83 -9.58 -4.59
CA VAL A 119 -3.70 -8.94 -5.31
C VAL A 119 -2.52 -8.72 -4.36
N HIS A 120 -2.76 -8.23 -3.15
CA HIS A 120 -1.73 -8.06 -2.12
C HIS A 120 -1.04 -9.39 -1.78
N ARG A 121 -1.82 -10.43 -1.47
CA ARG A 121 -1.32 -11.76 -1.11
C ARG A 121 -0.45 -12.35 -2.23
N TRP A 122 -0.91 -12.22 -3.48
CA TRP A 122 -0.16 -12.67 -4.65
C TRP A 122 1.18 -11.92 -4.76
N LEU A 123 1.17 -10.58 -4.73
CA LEU A 123 2.41 -9.81 -4.91
C LEU A 123 3.40 -10.03 -3.75
N VAL A 124 2.92 -10.26 -2.52
CA VAL A 124 3.78 -10.69 -1.41
C VAL A 124 4.45 -12.03 -1.69
N LYS A 125 3.72 -13.00 -2.26
CA LYS A 125 4.26 -14.32 -2.61
C LYS A 125 5.33 -14.20 -3.70
N GLU A 126 5.04 -13.45 -4.76
CA GLU A 126 5.97 -13.23 -5.87
C GLU A 126 7.25 -12.53 -5.42
N LEU A 127 7.15 -11.40 -4.70
CA LEU A 127 8.32 -10.68 -4.21
C LEU A 127 9.18 -11.55 -3.29
N ARG A 128 8.59 -12.41 -2.46
CA ARG A 128 9.34 -13.36 -1.64
C ARG A 128 10.11 -14.36 -2.52
N GLY A 129 9.45 -14.94 -3.52
CA GLY A 129 10.09 -15.89 -4.44
C GLY A 129 11.24 -15.26 -5.22
N TRP A 130 11.01 -14.09 -5.80
CA TRP A 130 12.03 -13.36 -6.57
C TRP A 130 13.20 -12.91 -5.71
N SER A 131 12.94 -12.52 -4.47
CA SER A 131 13.99 -12.14 -3.52
C SER A 131 14.81 -13.36 -3.10
N SER A 132 14.16 -14.49 -2.77
CA SER A 132 14.84 -15.74 -2.44
C SER A 132 15.74 -16.22 -3.58
N SER A 133 15.23 -16.24 -4.81
CA SER A 133 16.00 -16.64 -5.99
C SER A 133 17.21 -15.74 -6.23
N TRP A 134 17.06 -14.42 -6.05
CA TRP A 134 18.19 -13.50 -6.12
C TRP A 134 19.26 -13.84 -5.08
N PHE A 135 18.86 -13.97 -3.81
CA PHE A 135 19.81 -14.24 -2.73
C PHE A 135 20.54 -15.57 -2.90
N GLU A 136 19.88 -16.60 -3.42
CA GLU A 136 20.52 -17.88 -3.75
C GLU A 136 21.54 -17.72 -4.89
N SER A 137 21.22 -16.92 -5.92
CA SER A 137 22.11 -16.68 -7.05
C SER A 137 23.32 -15.79 -6.73
N THR A 138 23.22 -14.93 -5.70
CA THR A 138 24.28 -14.00 -5.31
C THR A 138 25.01 -14.40 -4.02
N SER A 139 24.54 -15.42 -3.30
CA SER A 139 25.23 -15.89 -2.11
C SER A 139 26.49 -16.65 -2.49
N ASP A 140 27.64 -16.09 -2.13
CA ASP A 140 28.93 -16.79 -2.17
C ASP A 140 28.83 -18.06 -1.30
N SER A 141 29.09 -19.22 -1.90
CA SER A 141 29.10 -20.52 -1.25
C SER A 141 30.01 -20.61 -0.02
N ASN A 142 30.96 -19.67 0.14
CA ASN A 142 31.86 -19.58 1.30
C ASN A 142 31.35 -18.68 2.45
N ALA A 143 30.22 -18.00 2.29
CA ALA A 143 29.69 -17.13 3.34
C ALA A 143 29.04 -17.97 4.47
N ARG A 144 29.76 -18.11 5.60
CA ARG A 144 29.30 -18.79 6.84
C ARG A 144 28.04 -18.20 7.50
N THR A 145 27.41 -17.20 6.91
CA THR A 145 26.21 -16.54 7.46
C THR A 145 25.09 -16.66 6.43
N ARG A 146 24.04 -17.44 6.72
CA ARG A 146 22.84 -17.44 5.87
C ARG A 146 22.31 -16.01 5.76
N PRO A 147 21.87 -15.53 4.56
CA PRO A 147 21.22 -14.24 4.46
C PRO A 147 20.04 -14.23 5.44
N ARG A 148 19.95 -13.17 6.26
CA ARG A 148 18.78 -12.98 7.13
C ARG A 148 17.55 -13.01 6.23
N LYS A 149 16.61 -13.92 6.52
CA LYS A 149 15.32 -14.02 5.84
C LYS A 149 14.77 -12.61 5.64
N ALA A 150 14.63 -12.20 4.37
CA ALA A 150 14.14 -10.87 4.03
C ALA A 150 12.89 -10.57 4.87
N ARG A 151 12.83 -9.37 5.47
CA ARG A 151 11.67 -8.97 6.28
C ARG A 151 10.41 -9.09 5.45
N GLU A 152 9.28 -9.38 6.09
CA GLU A 152 8.03 -9.60 5.37
C GLU A 152 7.67 -8.40 4.48
N HIS A 153 7.60 -8.62 3.15
CA HIS A 153 7.22 -7.60 2.16
C HIS A 153 5.78 -7.06 2.30
N ARG A 154 5.03 -7.44 3.33
CA ARG A 154 3.60 -7.14 3.46
C ARG A 154 3.30 -5.64 3.57
N SER A 155 4.04 -4.92 4.41
CA SER A 155 3.91 -3.46 4.58
C SER A 155 4.40 -2.68 3.37
N PHE A 156 5.38 -3.24 2.65
CA PHE A 156 5.86 -2.66 1.40
C PHE A 156 4.82 -2.80 0.29
N VAL A 157 4.29 -4.02 0.10
CA VAL A 157 3.30 -4.32 -0.95
C VAL A 157 2.03 -3.51 -0.76
N SER A 158 1.54 -3.33 0.47
CA SER A 158 0.36 -2.48 0.72
C SER A 158 0.58 -1.05 0.23
N LYS A 159 1.75 -0.47 0.50
CA LYS A 159 2.12 0.89 0.05
C LYS A 159 2.30 0.97 -1.44
N TYR A 160 3.04 0.02 -2.02
CA TYR A 160 3.29 -0.03 -3.45
C TYR A 160 1.97 -0.05 -4.23
N LEU A 161 1.04 -0.93 -3.82
CA LEU A 161 -0.29 -1.02 -4.43
C LEU A 161 -1.14 0.23 -4.15
N HIS A 162 -1.07 0.82 -2.95
CA HIS A 162 -1.76 2.07 -2.62
C HIS A 162 -1.34 3.21 -3.55
N PHE A 163 -0.04 3.41 -3.78
CA PHE A 163 0.41 4.47 -4.68
C PHE A 163 0.01 4.26 -6.14
N HIS A 164 -0.29 3.02 -6.55
CA HIS A 164 -0.82 2.72 -7.89
C HIS A 164 -2.35 2.83 -7.98
N ARG A 165 -3.07 2.54 -6.89
CA ARG A 165 -4.54 2.55 -6.81
C ARG A 165 -4.98 3.02 -5.41
N PRO A 166 -4.92 4.34 -5.11
CA PRO A 166 -5.11 4.89 -3.76
C PRO A 166 -6.50 4.65 -3.17
N ASN A 167 -7.51 4.51 -4.03
CA ASN A 167 -8.88 4.26 -3.60
C ASN A 167 -9.19 2.78 -3.38
N VAL A 168 -8.24 1.86 -3.62
CA VAL A 168 -8.49 0.40 -3.56
C VAL A 168 -7.67 -0.28 -2.48
N PHE A 169 -6.41 0.13 -2.28
CA PHE A 169 -5.51 -0.55 -1.35
C PHE A 169 -5.24 0.31 -0.13
N PRO A 170 -5.70 -0.06 1.08
CA PRO A 170 -5.32 0.66 2.29
C PRO A 170 -3.84 0.46 2.63
N ILE A 171 -3.20 1.47 3.21
CA ILE A 171 -1.82 1.37 3.71
C ILE A 171 -1.79 0.60 5.03
N MET A 172 -1.20 -0.60 4.98
CA MET A 172 -0.93 -1.38 6.19
C MET A 172 0.53 -1.21 6.64
N ASP A 173 0.72 -0.70 7.87
CA ASP A 173 1.98 -0.80 8.63
C ASP A 173 1.75 -0.88 10.13
N SER A 174 2.84 -0.80 10.90
CA SER A 174 2.78 -0.87 12.36
C SER A 174 1.98 0.27 12.98
N PHE A 175 2.05 1.49 12.46
CA PHE A 175 1.31 2.62 13.02
C PHE A 175 -0.17 2.52 12.66
N ALA A 176 -0.51 2.27 11.40
CA ALA A 176 -1.90 2.06 11.01
C ALA A 176 -2.55 0.89 11.78
N THR A 177 -1.81 -0.22 11.98
CA THR A 177 -2.27 -1.37 12.78
C THR A 177 -2.48 -0.99 14.25
N LYS A 178 -1.57 -0.18 14.83
CA LYS A 178 -1.70 0.32 16.20
C LYS A 178 -2.92 1.24 16.35
N GLY A 179 -3.11 2.18 15.44
CA GLY A 179 -4.27 3.08 15.46
C GLY A 179 -5.59 2.32 15.36
N LEU A 180 -5.65 1.29 14.51
CA LEU A 180 -6.84 0.46 14.37
C LEU A 180 -7.13 -0.36 15.63
N ARG A 181 -6.07 -0.84 16.32
CA ARG A 181 -6.18 -1.49 17.63
C ARG A 181 -6.62 -0.54 18.73
N ALA A 182 -6.11 0.69 18.74
CA ALA A 182 -6.50 1.73 19.69
C ALA A 182 -7.99 2.09 19.52
N ALA A 183 -8.50 2.04 18.28
CA ALA A 183 -9.93 2.15 17.98
C ALA A 183 -10.76 0.90 18.31
N GLY A 184 -10.21 -0.08 19.05
CA GLY A 184 -10.94 -1.28 19.48
C GLY A 184 -11.01 -2.41 18.45
N HIS A 185 -10.42 -2.25 17.26
CA HIS A 185 -10.42 -3.31 16.24
C HIS A 185 -9.21 -4.23 16.40
N ARG A 186 -9.45 -5.46 16.88
CA ARG A 186 -8.40 -6.48 16.97
C ARG A 186 -7.90 -6.91 15.59
N VAL A 187 -6.63 -6.63 15.30
CA VAL A 187 -5.90 -7.08 14.10
C VAL A 187 -4.78 -8.03 14.51
N SER A 188 -4.80 -9.25 13.97
CA SER A 188 -3.77 -10.26 14.23
C SER A 188 -2.49 -9.99 13.41
N GLY A 189 -1.49 -9.40 14.06
CA GLY A 189 -0.22 -9.05 13.41
C GLY A 189 -0.38 -8.10 12.21
N GLN A 190 0.59 -8.12 11.29
CA GLN A 190 0.53 -7.41 10.00
C GLN A 190 -0.05 -8.35 8.92
N ASN A 191 -1.32 -8.73 9.08
CA ASN A 191 -2.02 -9.57 8.10
C ASN A 191 -3.04 -8.74 7.33
N TYR A 192 -2.81 -8.59 6.03
CA TYR A 192 -3.66 -7.75 5.16
C TYR A 192 -5.09 -8.28 5.06
N CYS A 193 -5.27 -9.60 5.14
CA CYS A 193 -6.59 -10.25 5.09
C CYS A 193 -7.45 -9.92 6.31
N THR A 194 -6.83 -9.68 7.48
CA THR A 194 -7.55 -9.25 8.69
C THR A 194 -7.59 -7.73 8.81
N PHE A 195 -6.61 -7.03 8.26
CA PHE A 195 -6.57 -5.58 8.23
C PHE A 195 -7.69 -5.00 7.35
N CYS A 196 -7.84 -5.45 6.09
CA CYS A 196 -8.81 -4.87 5.15
C CYS A 196 -10.26 -4.87 5.66
N PRO A 197 -10.82 -5.99 6.16
CA PRO A 197 -12.17 -5.95 6.71
C PRO A 197 -12.32 -5.02 7.92
N LYS A 198 -11.28 -4.88 8.74
CA LYS A 198 -11.32 -4.03 9.94
C LYS A 198 -11.24 -2.55 9.62
N ILE A 199 -10.35 -2.14 8.72
CA ILE A 199 -10.30 -0.74 8.26
C ILE A 199 -11.57 -0.37 7.49
N ARG A 200 -12.16 -1.31 6.72
CA ARG A 200 -13.46 -1.08 6.07
C ARG A 200 -14.56 -0.82 7.08
N LEU A 201 -14.72 -1.70 8.09
CA LEU A 201 -15.70 -1.50 9.16
C LEU A 201 -15.49 -0.17 9.89
N PHE A 202 -14.24 0.16 10.20
CA PHE A 202 -13.87 1.40 10.87
C PHE A 202 -14.23 2.64 10.03
N GLY A 203 -14.00 2.61 8.72
CA GLY A 203 -14.29 3.72 7.82
C GLY A 203 -15.76 3.84 7.39
N LEU A 204 -16.63 2.87 7.73
CA LEU A 204 -18.07 2.94 7.46
C LEU A 204 -18.87 3.61 8.59
N VAL A 205 -18.23 3.92 9.73
CA VAL A 205 -18.86 4.68 10.82
C VAL A 205 -19.16 6.12 10.35
N GLN A 206 -20.31 6.67 10.76
CA GLN A 206 -20.89 7.94 10.24
C GLN A 206 -19.88 9.10 10.21
N GLU A 207 -19.13 9.32 11.28
CA GLU A 207 -18.11 10.39 11.41
C GLU A 207 -16.96 10.29 10.39
N ARG A 208 -16.75 9.11 9.80
CA ARG A 208 -15.61 8.80 8.92
C ARG A 208 -16.03 8.54 7.49
N ARG A 209 -17.34 8.47 7.24
CA ARG A 209 -17.92 8.12 5.94
C ARG A 209 -17.53 9.11 4.85
N LEU A 210 -17.18 10.35 5.23
CA LEU A 210 -16.73 11.40 4.31
C LEU A 210 -15.24 11.34 3.96
N MET A 211 -14.42 10.69 4.80
CA MET A 211 -12.98 10.62 4.61
C MET A 211 -12.64 9.72 3.42
N THR A 212 -11.81 10.18 2.49
CA THR A 212 -11.14 9.33 1.50
C THR A 212 -10.39 8.18 2.17
N LEU A 213 -10.06 7.13 1.42
CA LEU A 213 -9.22 6.05 1.97
C LEU A 213 -7.88 6.57 2.48
N ARG A 214 -7.31 7.55 1.77
CA ARG A 214 -6.04 8.17 2.15
C ARG A 214 -6.12 8.93 3.47
N GLU A 215 -7.17 9.73 3.68
CA GLU A 215 -7.40 10.42 4.95
C GLU A 215 -7.58 9.41 6.10
N LEU A 216 -8.25 8.30 5.85
CA LEU A 216 -8.40 7.24 6.85
C LEU A 216 -7.06 6.59 7.21
N ASP A 217 -6.20 6.34 6.22
CA ASP A 217 -4.83 5.83 6.44
C ASP A 217 -4.01 6.82 7.28
N MET A 218 -4.09 8.12 6.98
CA MET A 218 -3.38 9.16 7.76
C MET A 218 -3.88 9.25 9.20
N TYR A 219 -5.20 9.24 9.37
CA TYR A 219 -5.83 9.23 10.69
C TYR A 219 -5.34 8.04 11.52
N LEU A 220 -5.33 6.83 10.95
CA LEU A 220 -4.88 5.63 11.67
C LEU A 220 -3.39 5.69 12.04
N VAL A 221 -2.55 6.28 11.19
CA VAL A 221 -1.14 6.50 11.50
C VAL A 221 -0.99 7.46 12.68
N GLU A 222 -1.73 8.56 12.71
CA GLU A 222 -1.73 9.53 13.81
C GLU A 222 -2.17 8.88 15.13
N GLN A 223 -3.30 8.16 15.12
CA GLN A 223 -3.76 7.42 16.31
C GLN A 223 -2.72 6.39 16.77
N GLY A 224 -2.07 5.71 15.83
CA GLY A 224 -1.02 4.76 16.14
C GLY A 224 0.24 5.39 16.75
N ARG A 225 0.55 6.65 16.43
CA ARG A 225 1.63 7.41 17.06
C ARG A 225 1.26 7.83 18.47
N LEU A 226 0.03 8.29 18.70
CA LEU A 226 -0.46 8.67 20.03
C LEU A 226 -0.56 7.49 21.00
N ALA A 227 -0.82 6.29 20.49
CA ALA A 227 -0.89 5.06 21.28
C ALA A 227 0.47 4.37 21.51
N SER A 228 1.59 4.98 21.10
CA SER A 228 2.95 4.45 21.23
C SER A 228 3.71 5.10 22.37
#